data_AF-A0A1B9BV32-F1
#
_entry.id   AF-A0A1B9BV32-F1
#
_cell.length_a   1.000
_cell.length_b   1.000
_cell.length_c   1.000
_cell.angle_alpha   90.00
_cell.angle_beta   90.00
_cell.angle_gamma   90.00
#
_symmetry.space_group_name_H-M   'P 1'
#
loop_
_entity.id
_entity.type
_entity.pdbx_description
1 polymer ?
#
loop_
_entity_poly.entity_id
_entity_poly.type
_entity_poly.pdbx_seq_one_letter_code
_entity_poly.pdbx_strand_id
1 'polypeptide(L)'
;MRIPDVLKLSLRQRFFRFVVKAPVVLHLDIWFPQIPMAIAVGLLGVLAILDALPHLIQLFPELADLAPSTSLTQAPLLSALGTVPEAVAGFVLLLMAFGLLFRSRFSWAITLVLAAAMLAILLHHYGIVWSGVTIFNVVILVALLLFRRHFARSSVAAGTLFAAISILLLMSYAVLGSYVLGAGFSPPIKNLVSALYFAVVTMSTVGYGDIVPTSEDARLFVISIIILGITVFATSISAVVVPLVNGRMQRLLMGERKRAHRNHYLVIGDNALAQNTYRALRARHLPALVLVPVTPEHVWMAKEDLMIGDATDLDVLRKAGAECALGVLALRVVDSENAFIILAAKELAIPGKTVAAVQNGKNLERLRQIGVDLIISPEVLGGELLALTLSGEELAGDTIISKLFTAKAEGAAA
;
A
#
# COMPACT_ATOMS: atom_id res chain seq x y z
N MET A 1 -28.99 -34.02 32.47
CA MET A 1 -28.27 -33.64 31.23
C MET A 1 -28.89 -32.37 30.67
N ARG A 2 -28.22 -31.21 30.80
CA ARG A 2 -28.66 -29.96 30.16
C ARG A 2 -28.28 -30.04 28.67
N ILE A 3 -29.28 -30.09 27.81
CA ILE A 3 -29.11 -30.02 26.35
C ILE A 3 -28.49 -28.64 26.04
N PRO A 4 -27.36 -28.56 25.33
CA PRO A 4 -26.71 -27.28 25.04
C PRO A 4 -27.63 -26.39 24.19
N ASP A 5 -27.69 -25.09 24.55
CA ASP A 5 -28.54 -24.03 23.96
C ASP A 5 -28.39 -23.83 22.44
N VAL A 6 -27.49 -24.56 21.79
CA VAL A 6 -27.26 -24.55 20.35
C VAL A 6 -28.47 -25.10 19.57
N LEU A 7 -29.28 -25.98 20.17
CA LEU A 7 -30.41 -26.65 19.51
C LEU A 7 -31.74 -25.86 19.50
N LYS A 8 -31.83 -24.68 20.14
CA LYS A 8 -33.06 -23.87 20.19
C LYS A 8 -33.13 -22.72 19.16
N LEU A 9 -32.14 -22.58 18.29
CA LEU A 9 -32.10 -21.50 17.29
C LEU A 9 -32.74 -21.97 15.97
N SER A 10 -33.61 -21.14 15.40
CA SER A 10 -34.14 -21.39 14.04
C SER A 10 -33.01 -21.35 13.01
N LEU A 11 -33.14 -22.10 11.91
CA LEU A 11 -32.16 -22.14 10.81
C LEU A 11 -31.74 -20.73 10.33
N ARG A 12 -32.70 -19.79 10.31
CA ARG A 12 -32.49 -18.40 9.92
C ARG A 12 -31.58 -17.64 10.91
N GLN A 13 -31.72 -17.89 12.21
CA GLN A 13 -30.89 -17.28 13.25
C GLN A 13 -29.47 -17.87 13.28
N ARG A 14 -29.32 -19.17 13.02
CA ARG A 14 -28.01 -19.81 12.86
C ARG A 14 -27.27 -19.24 11.64
N PHE A 15 -27.95 -19.10 10.51
CA PHE A 15 -27.39 -18.51 9.31
C PHE A 15 -26.97 -17.04 9.53
N PHE A 16 -27.83 -16.23 10.17
CA PHE A 16 -27.51 -14.83 10.44
C PHE A 16 -26.30 -14.66 11.39
N ARG A 17 -26.20 -15.48 12.44
CA ARG A 17 -25.01 -15.49 13.30
C ARG A 17 -23.75 -15.97 12.58
N PHE A 18 -23.87 -16.94 11.67
CA PHE A 18 -22.75 -17.39 10.84
C PHE A 18 -22.29 -16.27 9.92
N VAL A 19 -23.19 -15.59 9.21
CA VAL A 19 -22.85 -14.45 8.32
C VAL A 19 -22.22 -13.28 9.08
N VAL A 20 -22.71 -12.99 10.30
CA VAL A 20 -22.16 -11.90 11.13
C VAL A 20 -20.80 -12.26 11.76
N LYS A 21 -20.57 -13.55 12.08
CA LYS A 21 -19.28 -14.01 12.64
C LYS A 21 -18.25 -14.42 11.57
N ALA A 22 -18.67 -14.75 10.36
CA ALA A 22 -17.80 -15.17 9.27
C ALA A 22 -16.65 -14.18 8.97
N PRO A 23 -16.86 -12.84 8.92
CA PRO A 23 -15.75 -11.92 8.70
C PRO A 23 -14.68 -11.95 9.78
N VAL A 24 -15.09 -12.15 11.04
CA VAL A 24 -14.19 -12.19 12.20
C VAL A 24 -13.45 -13.53 12.29
N VAL A 25 -14.10 -14.64 11.95
CA VAL A 25 -13.50 -15.99 12.00
C VAL A 25 -12.58 -16.24 10.81
N LEU A 26 -12.89 -15.69 9.64
CA LEU A 26 -12.07 -15.82 8.42
C LEU A 26 -11.06 -14.69 8.24
N HIS A 27 -10.91 -13.77 9.20
CA HIS A 27 -10.03 -12.60 9.10
C HIS A 27 -10.24 -11.77 7.81
N LEU A 28 -11.48 -11.65 7.29
CA LEU A 28 -11.78 -11.04 5.99
C LEU A 28 -11.20 -9.62 5.85
N ASP A 29 -11.06 -8.87 6.94
CA ASP A 29 -10.50 -7.52 6.98
C ASP A 29 -9.05 -7.42 6.47
N ILE A 30 -8.31 -8.53 6.52
CA ILE A 30 -6.87 -8.61 6.18
C ILE A 30 -6.66 -8.86 4.68
N TRP A 31 -7.49 -9.68 4.05
CA TRP A 31 -7.26 -10.21 2.69
C TRP A 31 -8.37 -9.86 1.69
N PHE A 32 -9.60 -9.65 2.16
CA PHE A 32 -10.72 -9.23 1.33
C PHE A 32 -10.82 -7.70 1.31
N PRO A 33 -11.08 -7.05 0.15
CA PRO A 33 -11.27 -7.62 -1.18
C PRO A 33 -9.97 -7.77 -2.00
N GLN A 34 -8.79 -7.38 -1.48
CA GLN A 34 -7.60 -7.20 -2.33
C GLN A 34 -7.02 -8.49 -2.94
N ILE A 35 -7.01 -9.63 -2.21
CA ILE A 35 -6.42 -10.88 -2.70
C ILE A 35 -7.31 -11.51 -3.79
N PRO A 36 -8.63 -11.70 -3.59
CA PRO A 36 -9.50 -12.22 -4.64
C PRO A 36 -9.48 -11.35 -5.90
N MET A 37 -9.40 -10.02 -5.73
CA MET A 37 -9.39 -9.11 -6.87
C MET A 37 -8.07 -9.12 -7.62
N ALA A 38 -6.94 -9.19 -6.92
CA ALA A 38 -5.64 -9.41 -7.54
C ALA A 38 -5.61 -10.72 -8.33
N ILE A 39 -6.11 -11.83 -7.77
CA ILE A 39 -6.16 -13.12 -8.48
C ILE A 39 -7.05 -13.03 -9.72
N ALA A 40 -8.24 -12.44 -9.60
CA ALA A 40 -9.17 -12.32 -10.72
C ALA A 40 -8.60 -11.45 -11.86
N VAL A 41 -7.99 -10.31 -11.52
CA VAL A 41 -7.31 -9.43 -12.49
C VAL A 41 -6.08 -10.12 -13.09
N GLY A 42 -5.32 -10.86 -12.29
CA GLY A 42 -4.18 -11.63 -12.77
C GLY A 42 -4.60 -12.72 -13.76
N LEU A 43 -5.69 -13.43 -13.47
CA LEU A 43 -6.28 -14.41 -14.38
C LEU A 43 -6.77 -13.76 -15.68
N LEU A 44 -7.42 -12.60 -15.60
CA LEU A 44 -7.81 -11.82 -16.78
C LEU A 44 -6.58 -11.46 -17.64
N GLY A 45 -5.48 -11.05 -17.00
CA GLY A 45 -4.21 -10.76 -17.69
C GLY A 45 -3.60 -11.99 -18.37
N VAL A 46 -3.58 -13.15 -17.69
CA VAL A 46 -3.10 -14.42 -18.28
C VAL A 46 -3.96 -14.83 -19.47
N LEU A 47 -5.28 -14.73 -19.37
CA LEU A 47 -6.18 -15.04 -20.47
C LEU A 47 -5.93 -14.13 -21.68
N ALA A 48 -5.72 -12.83 -21.46
CA ALA A 48 -5.35 -11.89 -22.53
C ALA A 48 -4.02 -12.28 -23.22
N ILE A 49 -3.02 -12.71 -22.45
CA ILE A 49 -1.74 -13.15 -23.01
C ILE A 49 -1.90 -14.43 -23.81
N LEU A 50 -2.68 -15.39 -23.31
CA LEU A 50 -2.94 -16.65 -23.99
C LEU A 50 -3.70 -16.44 -25.31
N ASP A 51 -4.65 -15.51 -25.34
CA ASP A 51 -5.39 -15.16 -26.56
C ASP A 51 -4.47 -14.49 -27.61
N ALA A 52 -3.50 -13.70 -27.15
CA ALA A 52 -2.49 -13.09 -28.01
C ALA A 52 -1.34 -14.04 -28.42
N LEU A 53 -1.21 -15.20 -27.77
CA LEU A 53 -0.10 -16.13 -27.96
C LEU A 53 0.05 -16.66 -29.41
N PRO A 54 -1.01 -17.07 -30.13
CA PRO A 54 -0.91 -17.54 -31.51
C PRO A 54 -0.29 -16.52 -32.46
N HIS A 55 -0.56 -15.23 -32.24
CA HIS A 55 -0.01 -14.13 -33.02
C HIS A 55 1.45 -13.83 -32.63
N LEU A 56 1.79 -13.95 -31.35
CA LEU A 56 3.18 -13.84 -30.86
C LEU A 56 4.08 -14.94 -31.45
N ILE A 57 3.60 -16.18 -31.56
CA ILE A 57 4.36 -17.29 -32.14
C ILE A 57 4.66 -17.06 -33.63
N GLN A 58 3.73 -16.44 -34.36
CA GLN A 58 3.98 -16.05 -35.76
C GLN A 58 5.06 -14.96 -35.88
N LEU A 59 5.17 -14.09 -34.89
CA LEU A 59 6.17 -13.01 -34.82
C LEU A 59 7.56 -13.52 -34.41
N PHE A 60 7.60 -14.60 -33.62
CA PHE A 60 8.81 -15.20 -33.06
C PHE A 60 8.85 -16.71 -33.38
N PRO A 61 9.31 -17.13 -34.57
CA PRO A 61 9.33 -18.53 -34.97
C PRO A 61 10.19 -19.43 -34.05
N GLU A 62 11.11 -18.87 -33.27
CA GLU A 62 11.87 -19.58 -32.22
C GLU A 62 11.01 -20.02 -31.01
N LEU A 63 9.83 -19.43 -30.81
CA LEU A 63 8.86 -19.82 -29.78
C LEU A 63 7.88 -20.91 -30.24
N ALA A 64 7.96 -21.34 -31.51
CA ALA A 64 7.05 -22.33 -32.08
C ALA A 64 7.11 -23.69 -31.38
N ASP A 65 8.26 -24.04 -30.80
CA ASP A 65 8.47 -25.32 -30.09
C ASP A 65 7.80 -25.38 -28.69
N LEU A 66 7.32 -24.25 -28.17
CA LEU A 66 6.71 -24.13 -26.84
C LEU A 66 5.18 -24.00 -26.88
N ALA A 67 4.58 -23.97 -28.07
CA ALA A 67 3.18 -23.65 -28.28
C ALA A 67 2.30 -24.89 -28.55
N PRO A 68 1.10 -25.01 -27.94
CA PRO A 68 0.12 -26.00 -28.36
C PRO A 68 -0.38 -25.67 -29.77
N SER A 69 -0.14 -26.57 -30.73
CA SER A 69 -0.49 -26.37 -32.13
C SER A 69 -2.01 -26.48 -32.35
N THR A 70 -2.70 -25.35 -32.40
CA THR A 70 -4.02 -25.25 -33.07
C THR A 70 -4.08 -24.01 -33.95
N SER A 71 -4.52 -24.26 -35.18
CA SER A 71 -4.48 -23.45 -36.40
C SER A 71 -5.35 -22.19 -36.45
N LEU A 72 -5.14 -21.38 -37.52
CA LEU A 72 -5.97 -20.30 -38.12
C LEU A 72 -5.52 -18.87 -37.70
N THR A 73 -5.27 -17.87 -38.54
CA THR A 73 -5.75 -17.49 -39.90
C THR A 73 -4.74 -16.52 -40.60
N GLN A 74 -4.90 -16.34 -41.92
CA GLN A 74 -4.06 -15.51 -42.81
C GLN A 74 -4.48 -14.03 -42.92
N ALA A 75 -3.49 -13.15 -43.18
CA ALA A 75 -3.52 -11.78 -43.77
C ALA A 75 -3.61 -10.53 -42.83
N PRO A 76 -3.25 -9.31 -43.34
CA PRO A 76 -1.90 -8.77 -43.53
C PRO A 76 -1.59 -7.61 -42.56
N LEU A 77 -0.31 -7.44 -42.19
CA LEU A 77 0.46 -6.35 -41.53
C LEU A 77 -0.24 -5.25 -40.68
N LEU A 78 -1.45 -4.80 -40.99
CA LEU A 78 -2.29 -3.91 -40.16
C LEU A 78 -3.01 -4.64 -39.01
N SER A 79 -3.27 -5.95 -39.13
CA SER A 79 -3.79 -6.79 -38.03
C SER A 79 -2.75 -7.07 -36.94
N ALA A 80 -1.46 -6.99 -37.28
CA ALA A 80 -0.35 -7.15 -36.34
C ALA A 80 -0.22 -5.97 -35.36
N LEU A 81 -0.70 -4.77 -35.73
CA LEU A 81 -0.76 -3.60 -34.83
C LEU A 81 -1.96 -3.65 -33.86
N GLY A 82 -2.98 -4.47 -34.15
CA GLY A 82 -4.20 -4.59 -33.33
C GLY A 82 -4.08 -5.55 -32.15
N THR A 83 -3.21 -6.56 -32.22
CA THR A 83 -3.06 -7.62 -31.20
C THR A 83 -1.91 -7.40 -30.21
N VAL A 84 -0.89 -6.61 -30.60
CA VAL A 84 0.18 -6.16 -29.68
C VAL A 84 -0.37 -5.38 -28.47
N PRO A 85 -1.38 -4.49 -28.62
CA PRO A 85 -2.05 -3.84 -27.49
C PRO A 85 -2.67 -4.82 -26.49
N GLU A 86 -3.18 -5.98 -26.92
CA GLU A 86 -3.83 -6.97 -26.05
C GLU A 86 -2.81 -7.75 -25.22
N ALA A 87 -1.71 -8.19 -25.84
CA ALA A 87 -0.61 -8.84 -25.12
C ALA A 87 0.01 -7.89 -24.08
N VAL A 88 0.24 -6.64 -24.47
CA VAL A 88 0.76 -5.59 -23.58
C VAL A 88 -0.24 -5.29 -22.47
N ALA A 89 -1.54 -5.18 -22.77
CA ALA A 89 -2.58 -5.01 -21.78
C ALA A 89 -2.63 -6.18 -20.79
N GLY A 90 -2.52 -7.42 -21.26
CA GLY A 90 -2.47 -8.61 -20.41
C GLY A 90 -1.29 -8.60 -19.43
N PHE A 91 -0.11 -8.22 -19.92
CA PHE A 91 1.08 -8.10 -19.07
C PHE A 91 0.94 -6.97 -18.04
N VAL A 92 0.39 -5.82 -18.45
CA VAL A 92 0.11 -4.69 -17.55
C VAL A 92 -0.96 -5.07 -16.52
N LEU A 93 -1.99 -5.85 -16.86
CA LEU A 93 -3.00 -6.35 -15.93
C LEU A 93 -2.41 -7.29 -14.88
N LEU A 94 -1.59 -8.26 -15.30
CA LEU A 94 -0.85 -9.15 -14.39
C LEU A 94 -0.02 -8.37 -13.37
N LEU A 95 0.55 -7.28 -13.84
CA LEU A 95 1.38 -6.43 -13.02
C LEU A 95 0.56 -5.56 -12.06
N MET A 96 -0.56 -5.01 -12.55
CA MET A 96 -1.45 -4.20 -11.71
C MET A 96 -2.17 -5.07 -10.68
N ALA A 97 -2.43 -6.34 -10.97
CA ALA A 97 -2.90 -7.33 -10.00
C ALA A 97 -1.99 -7.41 -8.76
N PHE A 98 -0.66 -7.40 -8.95
CA PHE A 98 0.27 -7.34 -7.82
C PHE A 98 0.14 -6.03 -7.04
N GLY A 99 -0.02 -4.90 -7.74
CA GLY A 99 -0.25 -3.60 -7.10
C GLY A 99 -1.58 -3.49 -6.32
N LEU A 100 -2.62 -4.22 -6.73
CA LEU A 100 -3.87 -4.34 -5.99
C LEU A 100 -3.68 -4.99 -4.61
N LEU A 101 -2.73 -5.92 -4.44
CA LEU A 101 -2.44 -6.55 -3.15
C LEU A 101 -2.06 -5.53 -2.07
N PHE A 102 -1.44 -4.42 -2.46
CA PHE A 102 -1.03 -3.33 -1.57
C PHE A 102 -2.11 -2.26 -1.36
N ARG A 103 -3.35 -2.50 -1.81
CA ARG A 103 -4.45 -1.53 -1.76
C ARG A 103 -4.11 -0.21 -2.49
N SER A 104 -3.33 -0.30 -3.56
CA SER A 104 -2.84 0.86 -4.33
C SER A 104 -3.97 1.51 -5.14
N ARG A 105 -4.19 2.81 -4.91
CA ARG A 105 -5.13 3.62 -5.70
C ARG A 105 -4.77 3.70 -7.18
N PHE A 106 -3.48 3.68 -7.46
CA PHE A 106 -2.94 3.80 -8.81
C PHE A 106 -3.20 2.53 -9.61
N SER A 107 -2.90 1.36 -9.01
CA SER A 107 -3.17 0.07 -9.64
C SER A 107 -4.65 -0.16 -9.87
N TRP A 108 -5.49 0.23 -8.90
CA TRP A 108 -6.93 0.18 -9.08
C TRP A 108 -7.39 1.02 -10.28
N ALA A 109 -6.91 2.26 -10.40
CA ALA A 109 -7.30 3.15 -11.48
C ALA A 109 -6.86 2.63 -12.86
N ILE A 110 -5.60 2.18 -12.99
CA ILE A 110 -5.10 1.63 -14.25
C ILE A 110 -5.82 0.34 -14.60
N THR A 111 -6.02 -0.57 -13.64
CA THR A 111 -6.74 -1.82 -13.87
C THR A 111 -8.17 -1.54 -14.34
N LEU A 112 -8.85 -0.56 -13.75
CA LEU A 112 -10.19 -0.17 -14.15
C LEU A 112 -10.21 0.34 -15.60
N VAL A 113 -9.28 1.22 -15.98
CA VAL A 113 -9.16 1.75 -17.34
C VAL A 113 -8.85 0.63 -18.34
N LEU A 114 -7.90 -0.24 -18.00
CA LEU A 114 -7.43 -1.28 -18.89
C LEU A 114 -8.45 -2.41 -19.06
N ALA A 115 -9.13 -2.81 -17.99
CA ALA A 115 -10.24 -3.75 -18.04
C ALA A 115 -11.42 -3.20 -18.86
N ALA A 116 -11.73 -1.89 -18.72
CA ALA A 116 -12.74 -1.21 -19.53
C ALA A 116 -12.35 -1.17 -21.02
N ALA A 117 -11.09 -0.83 -21.32
CA ALA A 117 -10.58 -0.83 -22.69
C ALA A 117 -10.62 -2.23 -23.31
N MET A 118 -10.20 -3.25 -22.56
CA MET A 118 -10.23 -4.64 -22.99
C MET A 118 -11.66 -5.13 -23.22
N LEU A 119 -12.62 -4.73 -22.38
CA LEU A 119 -14.04 -5.03 -22.59
C LEU A 119 -14.57 -4.34 -23.86
N ALA A 120 -14.18 -3.09 -24.11
CA ALA A 120 -14.58 -2.36 -25.31
C ALA A 120 -14.02 -3.01 -26.58
N ILE A 121 -12.76 -3.45 -26.56
CA ILE A 121 -12.13 -4.19 -27.67
C ILE A 121 -12.86 -5.52 -27.90
N LEU A 122 -13.15 -6.30 -26.84
CA LEU A 122 -13.88 -7.56 -26.98
C LEU A 122 -15.28 -7.36 -27.58
N LEU A 123 -16.01 -6.33 -27.13
CA LEU A 123 -17.33 -5.99 -27.67
C LEU A 123 -17.27 -5.52 -29.12
N HIS A 124 -16.19 -4.83 -29.51
CA HIS A 124 -15.99 -4.39 -30.89
C HIS A 124 -15.64 -5.56 -31.82
N HIS A 125 -14.76 -6.46 -31.39
CA HIS A 125 -14.25 -7.55 -32.22
C HIS A 125 -15.25 -8.71 -32.36
N TYR A 126 -15.95 -9.07 -31.28
CA TYR A 126 -16.87 -10.21 -31.25
C TYR A 126 -18.36 -9.81 -31.23
N GLY A 127 -18.68 -8.50 -31.22
CA GLY A 127 -20.05 -8.02 -31.03
C GLY A 127 -20.58 -8.24 -29.61
N ILE A 128 -21.90 -8.10 -29.41
CA ILE A 128 -22.56 -8.38 -28.11
C ILE A 128 -22.74 -9.90 -27.95
N VAL A 129 -21.62 -10.61 -27.84
CA VAL A 129 -21.59 -12.04 -27.55
C VAL A 129 -21.15 -12.25 -26.11
N TRP A 130 -22.03 -12.85 -25.32
CA TRP A 130 -21.76 -13.19 -23.92
C TRP A 130 -20.91 -14.45 -23.82
N SER A 131 -19.63 -14.34 -24.14
CA SER A 131 -18.64 -15.37 -23.83
C SER A 131 -18.32 -15.39 -22.34
N GLY A 132 -17.79 -16.51 -21.83
CA GLY A 132 -17.38 -16.59 -20.42
C GLY A 132 -16.37 -15.50 -20.01
N VAL A 133 -15.52 -15.08 -20.96
CA VAL A 133 -14.51 -14.04 -20.75
C VAL A 133 -15.13 -12.64 -20.65
N THR A 134 -16.14 -12.31 -21.48
CA THR A 134 -16.83 -11.00 -21.38
C THR A 134 -17.58 -10.88 -20.05
N ILE A 135 -18.29 -11.93 -19.64
CA ILE A 135 -18.98 -11.96 -18.33
C ILE A 135 -17.97 -11.81 -17.19
N PHE A 136 -16.86 -12.54 -17.24
CA PHE A 136 -15.81 -12.47 -16.22
C PHE A 136 -15.20 -11.06 -16.10
N ASN A 137 -14.90 -10.41 -17.25
CA ASN A 137 -14.38 -9.04 -17.27
C ASN A 137 -15.40 -8.03 -16.69
N VAL A 138 -16.69 -8.14 -17.06
CA VAL A 138 -17.76 -7.28 -16.50
C VAL A 138 -17.86 -7.45 -14.98
N VAL A 139 -17.78 -8.69 -14.47
CA VAL A 139 -17.80 -8.96 -13.02
C VAL A 139 -16.62 -8.30 -12.31
N ILE A 140 -15.41 -8.39 -12.88
CA ILE A 140 -14.22 -7.71 -12.34
C ILE A 140 -14.42 -6.20 -12.32
N LEU A 141 -14.92 -5.62 -13.42
CA LEU A 141 -15.14 -4.18 -13.53
C LEU A 141 -16.12 -3.68 -12.46
N VAL A 142 -17.24 -4.38 -12.27
CA VAL A 142 -18.24 -4.06 -11.25
C VAL A 142 -17.64 -4.23 -9.85
N ALA A 143 -16.88 -5.30 -9.59
CA ALA A 143 -16.22 -5.53 -8.32
C ALA A 143 -15.20 -4.41 -8.00
N LEU A 144 -14.40 -3.97 -8.98
CA LEU A 144 -13.48 -2.85 -8.82
C LEU A 144 -14.20 -1.55 -8.44
N LEU A 145 -15.36 -1.26 -9.05
CA LEU A 145 -16.16 -0.08 -8.73
C LEU A 145 -16.78 -0.16 -7.33
N LEU A 146 -17.32 -1.32 -6.94
CA LEU A 146 -17.91 -1.54 -5.62
C LEU A 146 -16.87 -1.42 -4.51
N PHE A 147 -15.67 -1.97 -4.71
CA PHE A 147 -14.61 -1.99 -3.71
C PHE A 147 -13.67 -0.78 -3.75
N ARG A 148 -13.98 0.28 -4.52
CA ARG A 148 -13.12 1.47 -4.70
C ARG A 148 -12.55 2.05 -3.40
N ARG A 149 -13.33 2.05 -2.31
CA ARG A 149 -12.94 2.63 -1.00
C ARG A 149 -11.80 1.85 -0.33
N HIS A 150 -11.60 0.57 -0.65
CA HIS A 150 -10.57 -0.27 -0.04
C HIS A 150 -9.19 -0.03 -0.66
N PHE A 151 -9.12 0.56 -1.85
CA PHE A 151 -7.87 0.85 -2.59
C PHE A 151 -7.39 2.30 -2.42
N ALA A 152 -7.73 2.98 -1.31
CA ALA A 152 -7.42 4.40 -1.13
C ALA A 152 -5.97 4.70 -0.71
N ARG A 153 -5.12 3.69 -0.46
CA ARG A 153 -3.78 3.91 0.09
C ARG A 153 -2.82 4.40 -1.01
N SER A 154 -2.17 5.54 -0.78
CA SER A 154 -0.88 5.84 -1.41
C SER A 154 0.20 5.16 -0.60
N SER A 155 0.85 4.15 -1.16
CA SER A 155 2.09 3.64 -0.59
C SER A 155 3.25 4.20 -1.39
N VAL A 156 4.19 4.86 -0.70
CA VAL A 156 5.45 5.34 -1.29
C VAL A 156 6.26 4.18 -1.86
N ALA A 157 6.20 3.01 -1.20
CA ALA A 157 6.80 1.77 -1.70
C ALA A 157 6.13 1.24 -2.98
N ALA A 158 4.86 1.56 -3.19
CA ALA A 158 4.20 1.23 -4.45
C ALA A 158 4.74 2.12 -5.59
N GLY A 159 5.09 3.38 -5.32
CA GLY A 159 5.68 4.29 -6.31
C GLY A 159 6.99 3.78 -6.90
N THR A 160 7.93 3.33 -6.07
CA THR A 160 9.22 2.77 -6.53
C THR A 160 9.03 1.47 -7.30
N LEU A 161 8.11 0.63 -6.83
CA LEU A 161 7.75 -0.61 -7.52
C LEU A 161 7.18 -0.31 -8.91
N PHE A 162 6.23 0.64 -9.04
CA PHE A 162 5.67 1.03 -10.33
C PHE A 162 6.72 1.63 -11.26
N ALA A 163 7.64 2.45 -10.74
CA ALA A 163 8.73 2.99 -11.54
C ALA A 163 9.61 1.88 -12.15
N ALA A 164 10.07 0.94 -11.33
CA ALA A 164 10.90 -0.18 -11.78
C ALA A 164 10.19 -1.05 -12.82
N ILE A 165 8.91 -1.29 -12.57
CA ILE A 165 7.99 -2.02 -13.43
C ILE A 165 7.77 -1.33 -14.78
N SER A 166 7.52 -0.02 -14.78
CA SER A 166 7.25 0.75 -15.99
C SER A 166 8.51 0.84 -16.86
N ILE A 167 9.68 0.95 -16.22
CA ILE A 167 10.97 0.85 -16.90
C ILE A 167 11.14 -0.53 -17.53
N LEU A 168 10.85 -1.61 -16.80
CA LEU A 168 10.99 -2.98 -17.31
C LEU A 168 10.03 -3.26 -18.48
N LEU A 169 8.79 -2.81 -18.39
CA LEU A 169 7.78 -2.91 -19.45
C LEU A 169 8.21 -2.13 -20.70
N LEU A 170 8.64 -0.89 -20.53
CA LEU A 170 9.10 -0.06 -21.65
C LEU A 170 10.37 -0.65 -22.28
N MET A 171 11.30 -1.15 -21.48
CA MET A 171 12.50 -1.84 -21.98
C MET A 171 12.10 -3.07 -22.79
N SER A 172 11.17 -3.88 -22.29
CA SER A 172 10.67 -5.06 -23.01
C SER A 172 9.98 -4.68 -24.32
N TYR A 173 9.15 -3.62 -24.31
CA TYR A 173 8.52 -3.08 -25.52
C TYR A 173 9.56 -2.59 -26.54
N ALA A 174 10.58 -1.86 -26.09
CA ALA A 174 11.62 -1.34 -26.96
C ALA A 174 12.49 -2.47 -27.56
N VAL A 175 12.87 -3.46 -26.74
CA VAL A 175 13.64 -4.64 -27.17
C VAL A 175 12.85 -5.47 -28.18
N LEU A 176 11.62 -5.87 -27.83
CA LEU A 176 10.80 -6.71 -28.68
C LEU A 176 10.40 -5.99 -29.97
N GLY A 177 9.99 -4.72 -29.88
CA GLY A 177 9.58 -3.96 -31.05
C GLY A 177 10.74 -3.64 -32.01
N SER A 178 11.95 -3.32 -31.50
CA SER A 178 13.12 -3.11 -32.37
C SER A 178 13.64 -4.41 -32.98
N TYR A 179 13.48 -5.55 -32.29
CA TYR A 179 13.77 -6.87 -32.84
C TYR A 179 12.80 -7.25 -33.96
N VAL A 180 11.49 -7.10 -33.73
CA VAL A 180 10.44 -7.42 -34.72
C VAL A 180 10.55 -6.51 -35.95
N LEU A 181 10.77 -5.21 -35.73
CA LEU A 181 10.96 -4.23 -36.82
C LEU A 181 12.40 -4.18 -37.33
N GLY A 182 13.25 -5.16 -36.97
CA GLY A 182 14.70 -5.11 -37.18
C GLY A 182 15.14 -4.90 -38.62
N ALA A 183 14.36 -5.35 -39.60
CA ALA A 183 14.59 -5.10 -41.03
C ALA A 183 14.46 -3.61 -41.42
N GLY A 184 13.70 -2.84 -40.64
CA GLY A 184 13.46 -1.41 -40.82
C GLY A 184 14.54 -0.49 -40.23
N PHE A 185 15.66 -1.06 -39.76
CA PHE A 185 16.81 -0.35 -39.20
C PHE A 185 18.06 -0.52 -40.08
N SER A 186 18.99 0.43 -39.97
CA SER A 186 20.32 0.36 -40.57
C SER A 186 21.40 0.57 -39.50
N PRO A 187 22.29 -0.42 -39.27
CA PRO A 187 22.23 -1.78 -39.79
C PRO A 187 21.00 -2.56 -39.24
N PRO A 188 20.54 -3.62 -39.94
CA PRO A 188 19.38 -4.39 -39.50
C PRO A 188 19.63 -5.08 -38.15
N ILE A 189 18.66 -4.98 -37.25
CA ILE A 189 18.70 -5.65 -35.94
C ILE A 189 18.27 -7.11 -36.15
N LYS A 190 19.17 -8.07 -35.89
CA LYS A 190 18.92 -9.51 -36.13
C LYS A 190 18.94 -10.37 -34.87
N ASN A 191 19.37 -9.83 -33.75
CA ASN A 191 19.58 -10.55 -32.50
C ASN A 191 19.12 -9.70 -31.32
N LEU A 192 18.62 -10.37 -30.27
CA LEU A 192 18.04 -9.73 -29.08
C LEU A 192 19.05 -8.81 -28.35
N VAL A 193 20.34 -9.14 -28.42
CA VAL A 193 21.41 -8.33 -27.82
C VAL A 193 21.53 -6.96 -28.52
N SER A 194 21.44 -6.91 -29.86
CA SER A 194 21.47 -5.64 -30.60
C SER A 194 20.20 -4.83 -30.38
N ALA A 195 19.05 -5.49 -30.23
CA ALA A 195 17.80 -4.85 -29.87
C ALA A 195 17.84 -4.23 -28.46
N LEU A 196 18.43 -4.95 -27.48
CA LEU A 196 18.66 -4.44 -26.14
C LEU A 196 19.66 -3.29 -26.11
N TYR A 197 20.74 -3.39 -26.89
CA TYR A 197 21.69 -2.30 -27.05
C TYR A 197 21.00 -1.04 -27.58
N PHE A 198 20.23 -1.16 -28.67
CA PHE A 198 19.46 -0.05 -29.22
C PHE A 198 18.49 0.54 -28.19
N ALA A 199 17.69 -0.29 -27.52
CA ALA A 199 16.74 0.14 -26.50
C ALA A 199 17.41 0.92 -25.37
N VAL A 200 18.54 0.42 -24.84
CA VAL A 200 19.30 1.11 -23.78
C VAL A 200 19.86 2.44 -24.27
N VAL A 201 20.46 2.48 -25.47
CA VAL A 201 21.04 3.71 -26.04
C VAL A 201 19.98 4.78 -26.31
N THR A 202 18.79 4.39 -26.79
CA THR A 202 17.67 5.31 -27.03
C THR A 202 17.04 5.78 -25.71
N MET A 203 16.75 4.87 -24.78
CA MET A 203 16.09 5.21 -23.50
C MET A 203 17.01 6.00 -22.55
N SER A 204 18.32 5.78 -22.62
CA SER A 204 19.31 6.57 -21.86
C SER A 204 19.57 7.95 -22.47
N THR A 205 18.93 8.28 -23.59
CA THR A 205 19.11 9.53 -24.35
C THR A 205 20.54 9.75 -24.87
N VAL A 206 21.36 8.70 -24.94
CA VAL A 206 22.73 8.76 -25.47
C VAL A 206 22.72 8.92 -26.99
N GLY A 207 21.96 8.06 -27.68
CA GLY A 207 21.71 8.17 -29.12
C GLY A 207 22.97 8.17 -29.99
N TYR A 208 23.81 7.13 -29.93
CA TYR A 208 25.04 7.02 -30.72
C TYR A 208 24.85 7.18 -32.24
N GLY A 209 23.66 6.88 -32.75
CA GLY A 209 23.33 7.01 -34.18
C GLY A 209 23.95 5.92 -35.05
N ASP A 210 24.46 4.86 -34.43
CA ASP A 210 25.03 3.68 -35.08
C ASP A 210 23.95 2.70 -35.57
N ILE A 211 22.78 2.69 -34.93
CA ILE A 211 21.56 2.00 -35.39
C ILE A 211 20.45 3.03 -35.54
N VAL A 212 19.92 3.19 -36.75
CA VAL A 212 18.90 4.20 -37.06
C VAL A 212 17.69 3.62 -37.79
N PRO A 213 16.45 4.08 -37.50
CA PRO A 213 15.27 3.64 -38.22
C PRO A 213 15.22 4.23 -39.64
N THR A 214 15.19 3.36 -40.65
CA THR A 214 15.12 3.76 -42.07
C THR A 214 13.72 3.67 -42.63
N SER A 215 12.92 2.69 -42.20
CA SER A 215 11.51 2.52 -42.61
C SER A 215 10.55 3.45 -41.86
N GLU A 216 9.39 3.76 -42.46
CA GLU A 216 8.36 4.60 -41.84
C GLU A 216 7.81 3.97 -40.54
N ASP A 217 7.54 2.66 -40.54
CA ASP A 217 7.06 1.93 -39.37
C ASP A 217 8.07 1.95 -38.22
N ALA A 218 9.37 1.75 -38.52
CA ALA A 218 10.42 1.84 -37.51
C ALA A 218 10.56 3.26 -36.94
N ARG A 219 10.34 4.31 -37.75
CA ARG A 219 10.38 5.70 -37.27
C ARG A 219 9.23 6.01 -36.34
N LEU A 220 8.00 5.62 -36.70
CA LEU A 220 6.82 5.81 -35.84
C LEU A 220 6.96 5.04 -34.52
N PHE A 221 7.51 3.83 -34.57
CA PHE A 221 7.83 3.05 -33.38
C PHE A 221 8.89 3.73 -32.50
N VAL A 222 9.98 4.25 -33.06
CA VAL A 222 10.99 4.96 -32.27
C VAL A 222 10.41 6.24 -31.65
N ILE A 223 9.53 6.95 -32.35
CA ILE A 223 8.80 8.10 -31.80
C ILE A 223 7.96 7.69 -30.58
N SER A 224 7.26 6.55 -30.63
CA SER A 224 6.46 6.08 -29.50
C SER A 224 7.34 5.74 -28.28
N ILE A 225 8.49 5.08 -28.49
CA ILE A 225 9.45 4.80 -27.41
C ILE A 225 9.95 6.09 -26.77
N ILE A 226 10.27 7.12 -27.55
CA ILE A 226 10.78 8.40 -27.03
C ILE A 226 9.74 9.08 -26.14
N ILE A 227 8.48 9.19 -26.59
CA ILE A 227 7.39 9.83 -25.83
C ILE A 227 7.12 9.07 -24.53
N LEU A 228 7.02 7.74 -24.61
CA LEU A 228 6.81 6.88 -23.44
C LEU A 228 8.02 6.93 -22.49
N GLY A 229 9.24 6.93 -23.04
CA GLY A 229 10.49 6.99 -22.30
C GLY A 229 10.63 8.23 -21.45
N ILE A 230 10.34 9.41 -22.01
CA ILE A 230 10.36 10.67 -21.25
C ILE A 230 9.37 10.60 -20.08
N THR A 231 8.16 10.08 -20.32
CA THR A 231 7.11 9.97 -19.29
C THR A 231 7.50 9.00 -18.17
N VAL A 232 8.00 7.82 -18.52
CA VAL A 232 8.44 6.79 -17.56
C VAL A 232 9.65 7.28 -16.78
N PHE A 233 10.60 7.95 -17.42
CA PHE A 233 11.80 8.47 -16.76
C PHE A 233 11.48 9.59 -15.77
N ALA A 234 10.65 10.56 -16.16
CA ALA A 234 10.24 11.67 -15.31
C ALA A 234 9.47 11.19 -14.05
N THR A 235 8.57 10.23 -14.23
CA THR A 235 7.80 9.63 -13.13
C THR A 235 8.67 8.76 -12.23
N SER A 236 9.63 8.02 -12.80
CA SER A 236 10.55 7.15 -12.04
C SER A 236 11.52 7.94 -11.17
N ILE A 237 12.08 9.05 -11.68
CA ILE A 237 12.90 9.96 -10.87
C ILE A 237 12.11 10.46 -9.66
N SER A 238 10.88 10.90 -9.88
CA SER A 238 10.03 11.41 -8.78
C SER A 238 9.74 10.33 -7.74
N ALA A 239 9.49 9.09 -8.18
CA ALA A 239 9.21 7.97 -7.30
C ALA A 239 10.44 7.48 -6.49
N VAL A 240 11.66 7.59 -7.03
CA VAL A 240 12.88 7.09 -6.39
C VAL A 240 13.64 8.18 -5.62
N VAL A 241 13.75 9.38 -6.20
CA VAL A 241 14.52 10.49 -5.61
C VAL A 241 13.81 11.09 -4.41
N VAL A 242 12.49 11.31 -4.47
CA VAL A 242 11.75 11.93 -3.36
C VAL A 242 11.89 11.13 -2.06
N PRO A 243 11.68 9.80 -2.03
CA PRO A 243 11.87 9.02 -0.80
C PRO A 243 13.34 8.94 -0.36
N LEU A 244 14.28 8.84 -1.30
CA LEU A 244 15.71 8.76 -0.99
C LEU A 244 16.24 10.07 -0.39
N VAL A 245 15.84 11.20 -0.95
CA VAL A 245 16.19 12.54 -0.47
C VAL A 245 15.50 12.80 0.86
N ASN A 246 14.22 12.50 1.01
CA ASN A 246 13.54 12.65 2.30
C ASN A 246 14.21 11.81 3.39
N GLY A 247 14.53 10.54 3.11
CA GLY A 247 15.16 9.64 4.08
C GLY A 247 16.59 10.04 4.49
N ARG A 248 17.35 10.73 3.62
CA ARG A 248 18.71 11.22 3.93
C ARG A 248 18.72 12.64 4.48
N MET A 249 17.89 13.53 3.93
CA MET A 249 17.77 14.92 4.38
C MET A 249 17.21 14.99 5.79
N GLN A 250 16.26 14.11 6.14
CA GLN A 250 15.72 14.02 7.49
C GLN A 250 16.77 13.55 8.51
N ARG A 251 17.73 12.69 8.09
CA ARG A 251 18.87 12.29 8.94
C ARG A 251 19.96 13.36 9.05
N LEU A 252 20.16 14.17 8.02
CA LEU A 252 21.20 15.21 8.00
C LEU A 252 20.73 16.54 8.63
N LEU A 253 19.45 16.89 8.48
CA LEU A 253 18.86 18.07 9.13
C LEU A 253 18.62 17.85 10.63
N MET A 254 18.35 16.61 11.03
CA MET A 254 18.35 16.22 12.44
C MET A 254 19.77 15.83 12.85
N GLY A 255 20.65 16.83 12.91
CA GLY A 255 22.01 16.65 13.38
C GLY A 255 22.04 15.76 14.62
N GLU A 256 22.85 14.70 14.56
CA GLU A 256 23.09 13.74 15.64
C GLU A 256 23.69 14.45 16.86
N ARG A 257 22.91 15.28 17.55
CA ARG A 257 23.24 15.72 18.88
C ARG A 257 22.84 14.60 19.81
N LYS A 258 23.82 13.74 20.10
CA LYS A 258 23.85 12.78 21.20
C LYS A 258 23.55 13.48 22.54
N ARG A 259 22.31 13.89 22.77
CA ARG A 259 21.79 14.08 24.12
C ARG A 259 20.95 12.85 24.38
N ALA A 260 21.53 11.91 25.13
CA ALA A 260 20.72 10.90 25.79
C ALA A 260 19.74 11.67 26.69
N HIS A 261 18.49 11.82 26.24
CA HIS A 261 17.45 12.42 27.05
C HIS A 261 17.27 11.52 28.25
N ARG A 262 17.68 11.97 29.44
CA ARG A 262 17.50 11.26 30.71
C ARG A 262 16.46 12.00 31.53
N ASN A 263 15.68 11.26 32.31
CA ASN A 263 14.65 11.81 33.20
C ASN A 263 13.64 12.71 32.47
N HIS A 264 13.09 12.21 31.36
CA HIS A 264 12.14 12.94 30.53
C HIS A 264 10.90 12.09 30.24
N TYR A 265 9.83 12.73 29.80
CA TYR A 265 8.65 12.06 29.27
C TYR A 265 8.77 11.92 27.75
N LEU A 266 8.55 10.72 27.22
CA LEU A 266 8.53 10.47 25.79
C LEU A 266 7.07 10.51 25.32
N VAL A 267 6.70 11.55 24.58
CA VAL A 267 5.36 11.74 24.02
C VAL A 267 5.36 11.31 22.55
N ILE A 268 4.59 10.30 22.20
CA ILE A 268 4.62 9.71 20.84
C ILE A 268 3.32 10.05 20.13
N GLY A 269 3.37 10.97 19.17
CA GLY A 269 2.21 11.40 18.41
C GLY A 269 2.21 12.88 18.01
N ASP A 270 1.38 13.21 17.03
CA ASP A 270 1.28 14.51 16.37
C ASP A 270 -0.12 15.14 16.46
N ASN A 271 -1.09 14.43 17.05
CA ASN A 271 -2.47 14.88 17.19
C ASN A 271 -2.67 15.88 18.36
N ALA A 272 -3.89 16.41 18.47
CA ALA A 272 -4.25 17.37 19.53
C ALA A 272 -4.00 16.84 20.95
N LEU A 273 -4.18 15.54 21.19
CA LEU A 273 -3.93 14.94 22.51
C LEU A 273 -2.43 15.00 22.85
N ALA A 274 -1.56 14.59 21.92
CA ALA A 274 -0.11 14.68 22.10
C ALA A 274 0.35 16.13 22.28
N GLN A 275 -0.19 17.06 21.48
CA GLN A 275 0.09 18.49 21.55
C GLN A 275 -0.25 19.08 22.91
N ASN A 276 -1.46 18.84 23.39
CA ASN A 276 -1.92 19.34 24.68
C ASN A 276 -1.16 18.68 25.84
N THR A 277 -0.82 17.39 25.72
CA THR A 277 -0.02 16.68 26.72
C THR A 277 1.38 17.27 26.85
N TYR A 278 2.08 17.49 25.73
CA TYR A 278 3.39 18.15 25.73
C TYR A 278 3.34 19.56 26.35
N ARG A 279 2.35 20.38 25.94
CA ARG A 279 2.17 21.73 26.51
C ARG A 279 1.94 21.67 28.02
N ALA A 280 1.13 20.74 28.48
CA ALA A 280 0.84 20.53 29.89
C ALA A 280 2.06 20.07 30.70
N LEU A 281 2.92 19.21 30.13
CA LEU A 281 4.19 18.79 30.74
C LEU A 281 5.17 19.95 30.83
N ARG A 282 5.37 20.68 29.73
CA ARG A 282 6.29 21.83 29.69
C ARG A 282 5.85 22.98 30.60
N ALA A 283 4.55 23.24 30.70
CA ALA A 283 4.00 24.23 31.64
C ALA A 283 4.28 23.89 33.11
N ARG A 284 4.52 22.60 33.42
CA ARG A 284 4.91 22.11 34.75
C ARG A 284 6.43 21.92 34.89
N HIS A 285 7.21 22.46 33.95
CA HIS A 285 8.67 22.30 33.90
C HIS A 285 9.15 20.84 33.84
N LEU A 286 8.32 19.93 33.33
CA LEU A 286 8.70 18.53 33.13
C LEU A 286 9.35 18.38 31.75
N PRO A 287 10.60 17.87 31.66
CA PRO A 287 11.25 17.63 30.38
C PRO A 287 10.45 16.63 29.54
N ALA A 288 10.18 16.97 28.28
CA ALA A 288 9.42 16.11 27.38
C ALA A 288 10.08 16.09 26.00
N LEU A 289 10.21 14.91 25.42
CA LEU A 289 10.62 14.70 24.02
C LEU A 289 9.38 14.22 23.26
N VAL A 290 9.12 14.79 22.08
CA VAL A 290 8.06 14.31 21.20
C VAL A 290 8.69 13.54 20.03
N LEU A 291 8.21 12.31 19.83
CA LEU A 291 8.61 11.42 18.76
C LEU A 291 7.49 11.28 17.73
N VAL A 292 7.78 11.58 16.47
CA VAL A 292 6.83 11.52 15.34
C VAL A 292 7.47 10.85 14.12
N PRO A 293 6.72 10.13 13.28
CA PRO A 293 7.31 9.43 12.13
C PRO A 293 7.74 10.38 11.00
N VAL A 294 7.13 11.55 10.91
CA VAL A 294 7.38 12.55 9.87
C VAL A 294 7.37 13.94 10.50
N THR A 295 8.15 14.87 9.95
CA THR A 295 8.15 16.27 10.38
C THR A 295 6.73 16.85 10.27
N PRO A 296 6.16 17.42 11.33
CA PRO A 296 4.86 18.07 11.24
C PRO A 296 4.97 19.33 10.36
N GLU A 297 3.93 19.62 9.58
CA GLU A 297 3.88 20.85 8.75
C GLU A 297 4.03 22.12 9.59
N HIS A 298 3.48 22.11 10.80
CA HIS A 298 3.60 23.20 11.76
C HIS A 298 4.27 22.70 13.04
N VAL A 299 5.43 23.28 13.37
CA VAL A 299 6.18 22.91 14.58
C VAL A 299 5.54 23.60 15.79
N TRP A 300 4.87 22.82 16.64
CA TRP A 300 4.08 23.28 17.79
C TRP A 300 4.81 23.13 19.14
N MET A 301 6.11 22.83 19.09
CA MET A 301 6.98 22.41 20.19
C MET A 301 8.38 22.96 19.99
N ALA A 302 9.23 22.88 21.01
CA ALA A 302 10.62 23.31 20.89
C ALA A 302 11.34 22.40 19.89
N LYS A 303 12.19 22.98 19.02
CA LYS A 303 12.92 22.19 18.01
C LYS A 303 13.85 21.16 18.66
N GLU A 304 14.33 21.45 19.86
CA GLU A 304 15.21 20.60 20.65
C GLU A 304 14.46 19.41 21.30
N ASP A 305 13.15 19.53 21.45
CA ASP A 305 12.29 18.50 22.01
C ASP A 305 11.67 17.62 20.91
N LEU A 306 12.03 17.81 19.63
CA LEU A 306 11.50 17.06 18.49
C LEU A 306 12.48 15.99 17.99
N MET A 307 12.01 14.75 17.94
CA MET A 307 12.70 13.64 17.29
C MET A 307 11.80 13.04 16.22
N ILE A 308 12.37 12.75 15.05
CA ILE A 308 11.67 12.04 13.99
C ILE A 308 12.16 10.60 13.95
N GLY A 309 11.21 9.67 13.98
CA GLY A 309 11.46 8.26 13.79
C GLY A 309 10.19 7.44 14.00
N ASP A 310 10.23 6.20 13.52
CA ASP A 310 9.16 5.24 13.78
C ASP A 310 9.31 4.71 15.21
N ALA A 311 8.31 4.97 16.05
CA ALA A 311 8.31 4.57 17.45
C ALA A 311 8.04 3.07 17.66
N THR A 312 7.75 2.31 16.59
CA THR A 312 7.69 0.84 16.64
C THR A 312 9.06 0.19 16.53
N ASP A 313 10.09 0.94 16.13
CA ASP A 313 11.48 0.47 16.04
C ASP A 313 12.21 0.66 17.39
N LEU A 314 12.74 -0.45 17.91
CA LEU A 314 13.50 -0.50 19.16
C LEU A 314 14.72 0.43 19.15
N ASP A 315 15.42 0.53 18.01
CA ASP A 315 16.62 1.38 17.92
C ASP A 315 16.26 2.86 17.92
N VAL A 316 15.10 3.22 17.36
CA VAL A 316 14.56 4.59 17.43
C VAL A 316 14.17 4.93 18.87
N LEU A 317 13.45 4.04 19.55
CA LEU A 317 13.09 4.24 20.97
C LEU A 317 14.32 4.34 21.88
N ARG A 318 15.36 3.52 21.63
CA ARG A 318 16.63 3.60 22.37
C ARG A 318 17.34 4.93 22.13
N LYS A 319 17.39 5.40 20.88
CA LYS A 319 17.93 6.73 20.52
C LYS A 319 17.13 7.87 21.15
N ALA A 320 15.81 7.71 21.28
CA ALA A 320 14.94 8.65 22.00
C ALA A 320 15.16 8.64 23.52
N GLY A 321 15.94 7.69 24.05
CA GLY A 321 16.22 7.58 25.48
C GLY A 321 15.09 6.92 26.27
N ALA A 322 14.27 6.07 25.65
CA ALA A 322 13.16 5.39 26.31
C ALA A 322 13.61 4.61 27.57
N GLU A 323 14.80 3.99 27.55
CA GLU A 323 15.41 3.27 28.69
C GLU A 323 15.62 4.14 29.94
N CYS A 324 15.66 5.47 29.78
CA CYS A 324 15.81 6.45 30.86
C CYS A 324 14.60 7.40 30.99
N ALA A 325 13.48 7.08 30.32
CA ALA A 325 12.28 7.89 30.35
C ALA A 325 11.48 7.65 31.64
N LEU A 326 10.94 8.73 32.22
CA LEU A 326 10.03 8.69 33.37
C LEU A 326 8.65 8.15 32.99
N GLY A 327 8.31 8.26 31.71
CA GLY A 327 7.15 7.61 31.13
C GLY A 327 7.17 7.67 29.61
N VAL A 328 6.56 6.66 28.98
CA VAL A 328 6.39 6.57 27.53
C VAL A 328 4.90 6.62 27.22
N LEU A 329 4.49 7.66 26.50
CA LEU A 329 3.09 7.95 26.19
C LEU A 329 2.84 7.69 24.70
N ALA A 330 2.21 6.56 24.38
CA ALA A 330 1.76 6.20 23.05
C ALA A 330 0.39 6.86 22.75
N LEU A 331 0.43 8.03 22.12
CA LEU A 331 -0.73 8.91 21.91
C LEU A 331 -1.09 9.06 20.42
N ARG A 332 -0.83 8.04 19.59
CA ARG A 332 -1.20 8.05 18.17
C ARG A 332 -2.70 7.86 17.98
N VAL A 333 -3.20 8.24 16.81
CA VAL A 333 -4.63 8.07 16.42
C VAL A 333 -4.97 6.60 16.15
N VAL A 334 -3.97 5.80 15.76
CA VAL A 334 -4.18 4.39 15.40
C VAL A 334 -3.86 3.49 16.61
N ASP A 335 -4.89 2.89 17.21
CA ASP A 335 -4.76 2.03 18.41
C ASP A 335 -3.73 0.90 18.23
N SER A 336 -3.63 0.32 17.03
CA SER A 336 -2.65 -0.73 16.75
C SER A 336 -1.21 -0.23 16.80
N GLU A 337 -0.95 1.02 16.37
CA GLU A 337 0.38 1.62 16.51
C GLU A 337 0.71 1.82 17.99
N ASN A 338 -0.23 2.32 18.79
CA ASN A 338 -0.04 2.48 20.23
C ASN A 338 0.29 1.14 20.90
N ALA A 339 -0.38 0.05 20.52
CA ALA A 339 -0.06 -1.28 21.01
C ALA A 339 1.38 -1.72 20.69
N PHE A 340 1.84 -1.53 19.45
CA PHE A 340 3.22 -1.88 19.05
C PHE A 340 4.28 -1.03 19.76
N ILE A 341 4.03 0.27 19.92
CA ILE A 341 4.91 1.18 20.66
C ILE A 341 5.09 0.71 22.10
N ILE A 342 3.99 0.31 22.76
CA ILE A 342 4.04 -0.19 24.14
C ILE A 342 4.81 -1.51 24.21
N LEU A 343 4.58 -2.42 23.27
CA LEU A 343 5.33 -3.69 23.21
C LEU A 343 6.83 -3.43 23.07
N ALA A 344 7.23 -2.55 22.16
CA ALA A 344 8.63 -2.17 21.97
C ALA A 344 9.21 -1.48 23.22
N ALA A 345 8.45 -0.61 23.89
CA ALA A 345 8.85 0.00 25.15
C ALA A 345 9.04 -1.04 26.27
N LYS A 346 8.17 -2.05 26.34
CA LYS A 346 8.30 -3.14 27.32
C LYS A 346 9.49 -4.04 27.04
N GLU A 347 9.78 -4.32 25.77
CA GLU A 347 10.95 -5.07 25.36
C GLU A 347 12.27 -4.36 25.73
N LEU A 348 12.28 -3.02 25.73
CA LEU A 348 13.38 -2.21 26.25
C LEU A 348 13.45 -2.16 27.80
N ALA A 349 12.53 -2.81 28.50
CA ALA A 349 12.46 -2.83 29.96
C ALA A 349 12.53 -1.43 30.59
N ILE A 350 11.73 -0.49 30.06
CA ILE A 350 11.76 0.88 30.56
C ILE A 350 11.37 0.97 32.05
N PRO A 351 12.03 1.85 32.83
CA PRO A 351 11.74 2.00 34.26
C PRO A 351 10.48 2.85 34.53
N GLY A 352 10.08 3.69 33.57
CA GLY A 352 8.94 4.60 33.68
C GLY A 352 7.60 3.94 33.34
N LYS A 353 6.50 4.66 33.61
CA LYS A 353 5.14 4.19 33.29
C LYS A 353 4.84 4.27 31.80
N THR A 354 4.18 3.25 31.28
CA THR A 354 3.61 3.23 29.94
C THR A 354 2.18 3.77 29.93
N VAL A 355 1.90 4.71 29.04
CA VAL A 355 0.55 5.25 28.82
C VAL A 355 0.13 4.99 27.38
N ALA A 356 -1.06 4.44 27.16
CA ALA A 356 -1.60 4.24 25.81
C ALA A 356 -2.95 4.94 25.65
N ALA A 357 -3.09 5.72 24.59
CA ALA A 357 -4.38 6.26 24.18
C ALA A 357 -5.15 5.24 23.34
N VAL A 358 -6.46 5.15 23.59
CA VAL A 358 -7.40 4.32 22.84
C VAL A 358 -8.47 5.23 22.26
N GLN A 359 -8.64 5.18 20.95
CA GLN A 359 -9.72 5.88 20.27
C GLN A 359 -10.96 5.00 20.19
N ASN A 360 -10.81 3.72 19.82
CA ASN A 360 -11.93 2.80 19.72
C ASN A 360 -12.05 1.91 20.97
N GLY A 361 -13.12 2.10 21.75
CA GLY A 361 -13.37 1.32 22.97
C GLY A 361 -13.32 -0.20 22.79
N LYS A 362 -13.55 -0.72 21.57
CA LYS A 362 -13.41 -2.17 21.27
C LYS A 362 -11.98 -2.70 21.45
N ASN A 363 -10.97 -1.85 21.33
CA ASN A 363 -9.56 -2.22 21.43
C ASN A 363 -9.00 -2.10 22.86
N LEU A 364 -9.80 -1.57 23.80
CA LEU A 364 -9.37 -1.32 25.17
C LEU A 364 -8.92 -2.61 25.88
N GLU A 365 -9.70 -3.69 25.76
CA GLU A 365 -9.35 -5.00 26.35
C GLU A 365 -8.07 -5.60 25.75
N ARG A 366 -7.79 -5.34 24.46
CA ARG A 366 -6.56 -5.82 23.81
C ARG A 366 -5.33 -5.11 24.35
N LEU A 367 -5.41 -3.80 24.56
CA LEU A 367 -4.31 -3.02 25.15
C LEU A 367 -4.09 -3.34 26.64
N ARG A 368 -5.14 -3.71 27.38
CA ARG A 368 -4.99 -4.23 28.74
C ARG A 368 -4.18 -5.52 28.80
N GLN A 369 -4.38 -6.44 27.86
CA GLN A 369 -3.63 -7.70 27.80
C GLN A 369 -2.12 -7.51 27.57
N ILE A 370 -1.73 -6.39 26.95
CA ILE A 370 -0.32 -6.01 26.75
C ILE A 370 0.32 -5.54 28.07
N GLY A 371 -0.49 -5.26 29.10
CA GLY A 371 -0.04 -4.83 30.42
C GLY A 371 0.42 -3.37 30.47
N VAL A 372 -0.20 -2.49 29.70
CA VAL A 372 -0.03 -1.03 29.81
C VAL A 372 -0.31 -0.58 31.25
N ASP A 373 0.53 0.31 31.80
CA ASP A 373 0.36 0.83 33.17
C ASP A 373 -0.81 1.81 33.29
N LEU A 374 -1.11 2.55 32.22
CA LEU A 374 -2.22 3.50 32.17
C LEU A 374 -2.86 3.55 30.78
N ILE A 375 -4.15 3.25 30.70
CA ILE A 375 -4.92 3.41 29.47
C ILE A 375 -5.80 4.64 29.59
N ILE A 376 -5.80 5.49 28.57
CA ILE A 376 -6.70 6.63 28.47
C ILE A 376 -7.57 6.49 27.22
N SER A 377 -8.86 6.82 27.33
CA SER A 377 -9.79 6.77 26.21
C SER A 377 -10.55 8.10 26.08
N PRO A 378 -9.92 9.14 25.50
CA PRO A 378 -10.45 10.51 25.52
C PRO A 378 -11.82 10.67 24.87
N GLU A 379 -12.12 9.92 23.80
CA GLU A 379 -13.42 9.99 23.12
C GLU A 379 -14.54 9.36 23.94
N VAL A 380 -14.27 8.18 24.54
CA VAL A 380 -15.21 7.51 25.45
C VAL A 380 -15.49 8.39 26.66
N LEU A 381 -14.44 9.01 27.22
CA LEU A 381 -14.57 9.98 28.30
C LEU A 381 -15.43 11.17 27.88
N GLY A 382 -15.09 11.80 26.75
CA GLY A 382 -15.80 12.98 26.26
C GLY A 382 -17.29 12.68 26.08
N GLY A 383 -17.61 11.51 25.52
CA GLY A 383 -18.99 11.04 25.37
C GLY A 383 -19.72 10.87 26.71
N GLU A 384 -19.08 10.23 27.69
CA GLU A 384 -19.67 10.01 29.02
C GLU A 384 -19.88 11.33 29.78
N LEU A 385 -18.90 12.24 29.75
CA LEU A 385 -19.02 13.56 30.41
C LEU A 385 -20.15 14.40 29.80
N LEU A 386 -20.30 14.37 28.47
CA LEU A 386 -21.39 15.05 27.78
C LEU A 386 -22.75 14.45 28.17
N ALA A 387 -22.85 13.12 28.23
CA ALA A 387 -24.07 12.44 28.65
C ALA A 387 -24.46 12.78 30.10
N LEU A 388 -23.52 12.70 31.04
CA LEU A 388 -23.75 13.07 32.44
C LEU A 388 -24.23 14.52 32.58
N THR A 389 -23.55 15.44 31.89
CA THR A 389 -23.88 16.88 31.93
C THR A 389 -25.28 17.14 31.36
N LEU A 390 -25.67 16.46 30.28
CA LEU A 390 -26.99 16.61 29.66
C LEU A 390 -28.11 15.92 30.45
N SER A 391 -27.79 14.83 31.15
CA SER A 391 -28.74 14.09 32.00
C SER A 391 -28.96 14.74 33.37
N GLY A 392 -28.18 15.78 33.74
CA GLY A 392 -28.27 16.42 35.05
C GLY A 392 -27.71 15.55 36.19
N GLU A 393 -26.92 14.53 35.87
CA GLU A 393 -26.26 13.69 36.86
C GLU A 393 -25.04 14.43 37.43
N GLU A 394 -24.86 14.40 38.75
CA GLU A 394 -23.71 15.03 39.39
C GLU A 394 -22.41 14.31 39.04
N LEU A 395 -21.40 15.10 38.64
CA LEU A 395 -20.06 14.64 38.30
C LEU A 395 -19.30 14.24 39.58
N ALA A 396 -19.54 13.06 40.10
CA ALA A 396 -18.72 12.49 41.17
C ALA A 396 -17.31 12.20 40.62
N GLY A 397 -16.30 12.92 41.12
CA GLY A 397 -14.92 12.85 40.64
C GLY A 397 -14.31 11.45 40.63
N ASP A 398 -14.66 10.62 41.62
CA ASP A 398 -14.14 9.25 41.77
C ASP A 398 -14.71 8.30 40.71
N THR A 399 -15.97 8.47 40.33
CA THR A 399 -16.63 7.71 39.26
C THR A 399 -16.01 8.03 37.90
N ILE A 400 -15.62 9.29 37.70
CA ILE A 400 -14.96 9.75 36.49
C ILE A 400 -13.54 9.16 36.42
N ILE A 401 -12.74 9.25 37.48
CA ILE A 401 -11.37 8.73 37.54
C ILE A 401 -11.32 7.20 37.34
N SER A 402 -12.24 6.46 37.96
CA SER A 402 -12.29 4.99 37.83
C SER A 402 -12.72 4.52 36.43
N LYS A 403 -13.63 5.23 35.76
CA LYS A 403 -13.99 4.95 34.35
C LYS A 403 -12.90 5.43 33.38
N LEU A 404 -12.17 6.50 33.71
CA LEU A 404 -11.11 7.14 32.93
C LEU A 404 -9.83 6.34 32.83
N PHE A 405 -9.34 5.89 33.98
CA PHE A 405 -8.01 5.31 34.14
C PHE A 405 -8.18 3.88 34.62
N THR A 406 -8.43 2.99 33.68
CA THR A 406 -8.55 1.57 34.00
C THR A 406 -7.21 0.88 33.83
N ALA A 407 -6.40 0.89 34.90
CA ALA A 407 -5.33 -0.09 35.04
C ALA A 407 -4.89 -0.30 36.51
N LYS A 408 -5.54 -1.27 37.15
CA LYS A 408 -4.84 -2.32 37.92
C LYS A 408 -5.74 -3.56 37.89
N ALA A 409 -5.20 -4.66 37.37
CA ALA A 409 -5.76 -5.98 37.64
C ALA A 409 -5.62 -6.24 39.14
N GLU A 410 -6.72 -6.60 39.79
CA GLU A 410 -6.70 -7.24 41.11
C GLU A 410 -5.76 -8.44 41.03
N GLY A 411 -4.62 -8.39 41.74
CA GLY A 411 -3.60 -9.42 41.61
C GLY A 411 -2.30 -9.11 42.35
N ALA A 412 -2.39 -8.69 43.61
CA ALA A 412 -1.30 -8.76 44.58
C ALA A 412 -1.90 -8.75 46.00
N ALA A 413 -2.66 -9.80 46.30
CA ALA A 413 -3.02 -10.20 47.64
C ALA A 413 -2.81 -11.71 47.74
N ALA A 414 -1.59 -12.10 48.08
CA ALA A 414 -1.20 -13.32 48.78
C ALA A 414 0.28 -13.19 49.14
#